data_AF-A0A7K4HKJ9-F1
#
_entry.id   AF-A0A7K4HKJ9-F1
#
_cell.length_a   1.000
_cell.length_b   1.000
_cell.length_c   1.000
_cell.angle_alpha   90.00
_cell.angle_beta   90.00
_cell.angle_gamma   90.00
#
_symmetry.space_group_name_H-M   'P 1'
#
loop_
_entity.id
_entity.type
_entity.pdbx_description
1 polymer ?
#
loop_
_entity_poly.entity_id
_entity_poly.type
_entity_poly.pdbx_seq_one_letter_code
_entity_poly.pdbx_strand_id
1 'polypeptide(L)'
;MAETTEKSKSEKNDKILSSDIIKNVIANANYCYNCNRCVNVCPVSYLDLFYPRNLITDLTFLTPEEALQNNNIWDCLTCGLCTEYCPMTKDKTGVNFTEIIKELRTLTSEYEP
;
A
#
# COMPACT_ATOMS: atom_id res chain seq x y z
N MET A 1 37.02 30.51 -4.94
CA MET A 1 36.75 29.60 -6.07
C MET A 1 37.01 28.19 -5.55
N ALA A 2 36.07 27.30 -5.29
CA ALA A 2 34.65 27.25 -5.57
C ALA A 2 33.93 26.59 -4.37
N GLU A 3 32.77 27.14 -4.02
CA GLU A 3 31.78 26.48 -3.17
C GLU A 3 30.96 25.49 -4.01
N THR A 4 30.40 24.50 -3.31
CA THR A 4 29.12 23.82 -3.60
C THR A 4 29.00 22.97 -4.87
N THR A 5 28.71 21.67 -4.71
CA THR A 5 27.42 21.02 -5.08
C THR A 5 27.54 19.50 -5.27
N GLU A 6 27.58 18.70 -4.18
CA GLU A 6 27.32 17.24 -4.32
C GLU A 6 26.36 16.67 -3.26
N LYS A 7 25.98 17.44 -2.23
CA LYS A 7 25.12 16.95 -1.14
C LYS A 7 23.61 17.20 -1.32
N SER A 8 23.16 17.76 -2.44
CA SER A 8 21.79 18.30 -2.61
C SER A 8 20.87 17.53 -3.56
N LYS A 9 21.30 16.37 -4.10
CA LYS A 9 20.58 15.65 -5.17
C LYS A 9 19.95 14.30 -4.75
N SER A 10 20.38 13.68 -3.64
CA SER A 10 19.81 12.41 -3.16
C SER A 10 18.53 12.60 -2.32
N GLU A 11 18.57 13.44 -1.28
CA GLU A 11 17.44 13.62 -0.35
C GLU A 11 16.16 14.21 -0.99
N LYS A 12 16.31 14.97 -2.08
CA LYS A 12 15.15 15.50 -2.83
C LYS A 12 14.47 14.44 -3.69
N ASN A 13 15.24 13.48 -4.21
CA ASN A 13 14.72 12.45 -5.11
C ASN A 13 13.92 11.40 -4.33
N ASP A 14 14.40 11.03 -3.14
CA ASP A 14 13.72 10.07 -2.26
C ASP A 14 12.40 10.65 -1.71
N LYS A 15 12.37 11.93 -1.30
CA LYS A 15 11.12 12.58 -0.83
C LYS A 15 10.06 12.72 -1.92
N ILE A 16 10.46 13.03 -3.15
CA ILE A 16 9.53 13.15 -4.28
C ILE A 16 8.97 11.76 -4.63
N LEU A 17 9.84 10.75 -4.70
CA LEU A 17 9.45 9.38 -4.99
C LEU A 17 8.46 8.83 -3.95
N SER A 18 8.71 9.04 -2.65
CA SER A 18 7.79 8.61 -1.59
C SER A 18 6.42 9.33 -1.66
N SER A 19 6.40 10.61 -2.04
CA SER A 19 5.14 11.36 -2.18
C SER A 19 4.27 10.83 -3.32
N ASP A 20 4.87 10.47 -4.45
CA ASP A 20 4.13 9.98 -5.61
C ASP A 20 3.62 8.55 -5.40
N ILE A 21 4.38 7.70 -4.70
CA ILE A 21 3.92 6.37 -4.27
C ILE A 21 2.70 6.49 -3.36
N ILE A 22 2.75 7.35 -2.33
CA ILE A 22 1.62 7.54 -1.41
C ILE A 22 0.36 8.01 -2.15
N LYS A 23 0.50 8.96 -3.08
CA LYS A 23 -0.63 9.41 -3.91
C LYS A 23 -1.20 8.27 -4.74
N ASN A 24 -0.36 7.43 -5.33
CA ASN A 24 -0.79 6.28 -6.11
C ASN A 24 -1.57 5.27 -5.23
N VAL A 25 -1.03 4.93 -4.06
CA VAL A 25 -1.69 4.04 -3.09
C VAL A 25 -3.09 4.56 -2.74
N ILE A 26 -3.20 5.83 -2.36
CA ILE A 26 -4.48 6.45 -2.00
C ILE A 26 -5.44 6.48 -3.19
N ALA A 27 -4.96 6.82 -4.39
CA ALA A 27 -5.79 6.82 -5.60
C ALA A 27 -6.35 5.41 -5.91
N ASN A 28 -5.55 4.36 -5.76
CA ASN A 28 -5.99 2.98 -5.94
C ASN A 28 -6.98 2.55 -4.84
N ALA A 29 -6.73 2.93 -3.58
CA ALA A 29 -7.62 2.63 -2.45
C ALA A 29 -9.01 3.26 -2.62
N ASN A 30 -9.09 4.48 -3.16
CA ASN A 30 -10.36 5.20 -3.39
C ASN A 30 -11.31 4.54 -4.39
N TYR A 31 -10.86 3.58 -5.19
CA TYR A 31 -11.78 2.77 -6.01
C TYR A 31 -12.61 1.79 -5.18
N CYS A 32 -12.22 1.51 -3.94
CA CYS A 32 -12.88 0.53 -3.10
C CYS A 32 -14.25 1.02 -2.63
N TYR A 33 -15.30 0.24 -2.92
CA TYR A 33 -16.66 0.48 -2.42
C TYR A 33 -17.05 -0.45 -1.26
N ASN A 34 -16.07 -1.04 -0.56
CA ASN A 34 -16.27 -1.85 0.65
C ASN A 34 -17.12 -3.14 0.48
N CYS A 35 -16.97 -3.85 -0.65
CA CYS A 35 -17.72 -5.09 -0.91
C CYS A 35 -17.30 -6.34 -0.12
N ASN A 36 -16.19 -6.28 0.63
CA ASN A 36 -15.63 -7.37 1.45
C ASN A 36 -15.18 -8.66 0.73
N ARG A 37 -15.17 -8.69 -0.62
CA ARG A 37 -14.72 -9.88 -1.38
C ARG A 37 -13.25 -10.23 -1.11
N CYS A 38 -12.38 -9.23 -0.98
CA CYS A 38 -10.96 -9.44 -0.72
C CYS A 38 -10.70 -10.18 0.60
N VAL A 39 -11.51 -9.97 1.63
CA VAL A 39 -11.42 -10.68 2.92
C VAL A 39 -11.82 -12.14 2.74
N ASN A 40 -12.90 -12.41 2.01
CA ASN A 40 -13.39 -13.77 1.78
C ASN A 40 -12.45 -14.64 0.94
N VAL A 41 -11.55 -14.06 0.16
CA VAL A 41 -10.59 -14.84 -0.66
C VAL A 41 -9.18 -14.86 -0.07
N CYS A 42 -8.93 -14.10 0.99
CA CYS A 42 -7.59 -13.99 1.57
C CYS A 42 -7.32 -15.15 2.53
N PRO A 43 -6.31 -16.02 2.28
CA PRO A 43 -5.98 -17.13 3.17
C PRO A 43 -5.57 -16.67 4.57
N VAL A 44 -4.98 -15.47 4.69
CA VAL A 44 -4.50 -14.90 5.96
C VAL A 44 -5.64 -14.31 6.79
N SER A 45 -6.69 -13.82 6.13
CA SER A 45 -7.90 -13.36 6.83
C SER A 45 -8.63 -14.50 7.52
N TYR A 46 -8.56 -15.73 7.01
CA TYR A 46 -9.10 -16.92 7.68
C TYR A 46 -8.35 -17.31 8.95
N LEU A 47 -7.13 -16.78 9.13
CA LEU A 47 -6.32 -16.96 10.34
C LEU A 47 -6.46 -15.79 11.32
N ASP A 48 -7.33 -14.82 11.00
CA ASP A 48 -7.54 -13.58 11.77
C ASP A 48 -6.26 -12.74 11.99
N LEU A 49 -5.27 -12.87 11.10
CA LEU A 49 -4.00 -12.15 11.19
C LEU A 49 -4.00 -10.84 10.40
N PHE A 50 -4.65 -10.83 9.22
CA PHE A 50 -4.66 -9.68 8.33
C PHE A 50 -5.94 -9.59 7.53
N TYR A 51 -6.51 -8.38 7.44
CA TYR A 51 -7.73 -8.11 6.69
C TYR A 51 -7.46 -7.08 5.58
N PRO A 52 -7.38 -7.49 4.30
CA PRO A 52 -7.03 -6.58 3.22
C PRO A 52 -8.03 -5.43 3.05
N ARG A 53 -9.31 -5.63 3.39
CA ARG A 53 -10.30 -4.54 3.36
C ARG A 53 -9.98 -3.45 4.38
N ASN A 54 -9.61 -3.82 5.61
CA ASN A 54 -9.35 -2.86 6.67
C ASN A 54 -8.18 -1.95 6.28
N LEU A 55 -7.10 -2.53 5.75
CA LEU A 55 -5.98 -1.76 5.20
C LEU A 55 -6.44 -0.74 4.15
N ILE A 56 -7.26 -1.14 3.17
CA ILE A 56 -7.74 -0.22 2.12
C ILE A 56 -8.64 0.87 2.70
N THR A 57 -9.52 0.52 3.64
CA THR A 57 -10.37 1.47 4.35
C THR A 57 -9.50 2.50 5.09
N ASP A 58 -8.51 2.04 5.84
CA ASP A 58 -7.62 2.92 6.60
C ASP A 58 -6.80 3.83 5.67
N LEU A 59 -6.26 3.31 4.57
CA LEU A 59 -5.58 4.12 3.55
C LEU A 59 -6.46 5.16 2.86
N THR A 60 -7.79 5.02 2.95
CA THR A 60 -8.74 5.98 2.39
C THR A 60 -9.03 7.13 3.36
N PHE A 61 -8.99 6.88 4.67
CA PHE A 61 -9.46 7.81 5.69
C PHE A 61 -8.36 8.34 6.62
N LEU A 62 -7.25 7.60 6.75
CA LEU A 62 -6.15 7.86 7.67
C LEU A 62 -4.87 8.20 6.90
N THR A 63 -3.84 8.65 7.61
CA THR A 63 -2.51 8.76 6.98
C THR A 63 -1.91 7.37 6.75
N PRO A 64 -1.00 7.20 5.77
CA PRO A 64 -0.33 5.91 5.55
C PRO A 64 0.33 5.35 6.80
N GLU A 65 0.91 6.21 7.64
CA GLU A 65 1.56 5.82 8.89
C GLU A 65 0.56 5.23 9.88
N GLU A 66 -0.61 5.86 10.06
CA GLU A 66 -1.69 5.35 10.92
C GLU A 66 -2.27 4.04 10.37
N ALA A 67 -2.45 3.94 9.06
CA ALA A 67 -2.91 2.71 8.41
C ALA A 67 -1.94 1.54 8.64
N LEU A 68 -0.63 1.80 8.62
CA LEU A 68 0.42 0.80 8.87
C LEU A 68 0.53 0.39 10.35
N GLN A 69 0.16 1.26 11.29
CA GLN A 69 0.07 0.89 12.71
C GLN A 69 -1.07 -0.08 12.99
N ASN A 70 -2.20 0.08 12.29
CA ASN A 70 -3.39 -0.77 12.48
C ASN A 70 -3.34 -2.08 11.68
N ASN A 71 -2.52 -2.13 10.63
CA ASN A 71 -2.50 -3.25 9.69
C ASN A 71 -1.07 -3.73 9.46
N ASN A 72 -0.76 -4.94 9.91
CA ASN A 72 0.53 -5.56 9.63
C ASN A 72 0.61 -6.02 8.16
N ILE A 73 1.21 -5.18 7.30
CA ILE A 73 1.35 -5.46 5.86
C ILE A 73 2.28 -6.65 5.57
N TRP A 74 3.11 -7.07 6.52
CA TRP A 74 4.05 -8.19 6.34
C TRP A 74 3.36 -9.55 6.39
N ASP A 75 2.19 -9.64 7.03
CA ASP A 75 1.37 -10.85 7.03
C ASP A 75 0.78 -11.16 5.65
N CYS A 76 0.72 -10.18 4.75
CA CYS A 76 0.22 -10.39 3.39
C CYS A 76 1.15 -11.30 2.57
N LEU A 77 0.65 -12.44 2.08
CA LEU A 77 1.44 -13.36 1.25
C LEU A 77 1.70 -12.86 -0.17
N THR A 78 1.15 -11.70 -0.57
CA THR A 78 1.22 -11.17 -1.94
C THR A 78 0.71 -12.16 -3.01
N CYS A 79 -0.23 -13.05 -2.63
CA CYS A 79 -0.75 -14.10 -3.50
C CYS A 79 -1.65 -13.61 -4.65
N GLY A 80 -2.13 -12.37 -4.60
CA GLY A 80 -2.91 -11.75 -5.69
C GLY A 80 -4.41 -12.06 -5.72
N LEU A 81 -4.90 -13.03 -4.94
CA LEU A 81 -6.33 -13.43 -4.94
C LEU A 81 -7.28 -12.25 -4.71
N CYS A 82 -6.96 -11.37 -3.76
CA CYS A 82 -7.77 -10.18 -3.48
C CYS A 82 -7.86 -9.22 -4.66
N THR A 83 -6.79 -9.10 -5.47
CA THR A 83 -6.77 -8.28 -6.69
C THR A 83 -7.58 -8.93 -7.80
N GLU A 84 -7.45 -10.24 -8.00
CA GLU A 84 -8.15 -11.01 -9.04
C GLU A 84 -9.67 -11.00 -8.84
N TYR A 85 -10.13 -11.18 -7.61
CA TYR A 85 -11.56 -11.22 -7.29
C TYR A 85 -12.18 -9.84 -7.03
N CYS A 86 -11.39 -8.78 -7.08
CA CYS A 86 -11.89 -7.42 -6.88
C CYS A 86 -12.69 -6.96 -8.12
N PRO A 87 -13.99 -6.64 -7.98
CA PRO A 87 -14.81 -6.19 -9.11
C PRO A 87 -14.43 -4.80 -9.62
N MET A 88 -13.69 -4.02 -8.82
CA MET A 88 -13.18 -2.70 -9.22
C MET A 88 -11.86 -2.78 -9.95
N THR A 89 -11.23 -3.95 -10.02
CA THR A 89 -9.95 -4.13 -10.69
C THR A 89 -10.18 -4.62 -12.11
N LYS A 90 -9.80 -3.81 -13.10
CA LYS A 90 -9.88 -4.16 -14.51
C LYS A 90 -8.66 -3.62 -15.25
N ASP A 91 -8.00 -4.46 -16.03
CA ASP A 91 -6.86 -4.09 -16.88
C ASP A 91 -5.77 -3.31 -16.12
N LYS A 92 -5.43 -3.78 -14.90
CA LYS A 92 -4.50 -3.13 -13.94
C LYS A 92 -4.92 -1.75 -13.42
N THR A 93 -6.13 -1.30 -13.73
CA THR A 93 -6.73 -0.08 -13.17
C THR A 93 -7.71 -0.46 -12.06
N GLY A 94 -7.68 0.22 -10.92
CA GLY A 94 -8.61 0.00 -9.81
C GLY A 94 -7.92 -0.32 -8.48
N VAL A 95 -8.51 -1.22 -7.69
CA VAL A 95 -7.95 -1.59 -6.37
C VAL A 95 -6.92 -2.71 -6.52
N ASN A 96 -5.67 -2.33 -6.79
CA ASN A 96 -4.59 -3.30 -6.88
C ASN A 96 -3.91 -3.55 -5.52
N PHE A 97 -4.51 -4.42 -4.70
CA PHE A 97 -3.97 -4.79 -3.38
C PHE A 97 -2.50 -5.23 -3.41
N THR A 98 -2.09 -6.00 -4.42
CA THR A 98 -0.72 -6.55 -4.46
C THR A 98 0.31 -5.45 -4.68
N GLU A 99 0.01 -4.51 -5.58
CA GLU A 99 0.89 -3.37 -5.83
C GLU A 99 0.91 -2.40 -4.63
N ILE A 100 -0.25 -2.12 -4.03
CA ILE A 100 -0.34 -1.32 -2.79
C ILE A 100 0.56 -1.91 -1.69
N ILE A 101 0.50 -3.22 -1.45
CA ILE A 101 1.33 -3.87 -0.43
C ILE A 101 2.83 -3.74 -0.75
N LYS A 102 3.23 -3.94 -2.00
CA LYS A 102 4.64 -3.81 -2.41
C LYS A 102 5.15 -2.37 -2.26
N GLU A 103 4.32 -1.40 -2.66
CA GLU A 103 4.59 0.02 -2.52
C GLU A 103 4.78 0.39 -1.04
N LEU A 104 3.85 -0.03 -0.18
CA LEU A 104 3.95 0.19 1.26
C LEU A 104 5.21 -0.46 1.86
N ARG A 105 5.54 -1.71 1.49
CA ARG A 105 6.78 -2.38 1.95
C ARG A 105 8.06 -1.66 1.53
N THR A 106 8.05 -1.06 0.34
CA THR A 106 9.20 -0.29 -0.16
C THR A 106 9.40 0.97 0.68
N LEU A 107 8.30 1.61 1.11
CA LEU A 107 8.33 2.76 2.02
C LEU A 107 8.77 2.39 3.44
N THR A 108 8.45 1.17 3.90
CA THR A 108 8.73 0.69 5.26
C THR A 108 9.94 -0.23 5.35
N SER A 109 10.85 -0.26 4.36
CA SER A 109 11.99 -1.19 4.31
C SER A 109 12.99 -1.04 5.49
N GLU A 110 12.78 -0.06 6.38
CA GLU A 110 13.51 0.12 7.63
C GLU A 110 12.76 -0.39 8.87
N TYR A 111 11.51 -0.85 8.72
CA TYR A 111 10.66 -1.35 9.81
C TYR A 111 10.40 -2.85 9.61
N GLU A 112 11.30 -3.66 10.16
CA GLU A 112 11.05 -5.07 10.45
C GLU A 112 10.47 -5.12 11.89
N PRO A 113 9.27 -5.68 12.10
CA PRO A 113 8.61 -5.68 13.41
C PRO A 113 9.36 -6.48 14.49
#